data_AF-A0A6L8C1B6-F1
#
_entry.id   AF-A0A6L8C1B6-F1
#
_cell.length_a   1.000
_cell.length_b   1.000
_cell.length_c   1.000
_cell.angle_alpha   90.00
_cell.angle_beta   90.00
_cell.angle_gamma   90.00
#
_symmetry.space_group_name_H-M   'P 1'
#
loop_
_entity.id
_entity.type
_entity.pdbx_description
1 polymer ?
#
loop_
_entity_poly.entity_id
_entity_poly.type
_entity_poly.pdbx_seq_one_letter_code
_entity_poly.pdbx_strand_id
1 'polypeptide(L)'
;MIWTALKQRCKEASNRRITSLFDSDIDRLASFSIECDGLYFDYSKTNIDLSTRNLLIHLASSKNVGQYRECMFAGERINFTENRSVLHTLERNPKGPEILIGGNAINKEVQQTQNRFLSFAEAIREGQVLARNGTKFTDVINIGIGGSDLGPKMVTKALVPYADGPSIHFLSNIDGAQTFDLTRGLDPETTLVIVASKTFTTLETMTNALHVKHWLADSLGAEVGKHMCAISNAREKCLEWDIPEERIFTFGEWVGGRYSIWSAIGLSAAIAIGKDNFEQFHEGGKSMDCHFRTAPAHANLPMILALVGIWHNQICGHSTRAVIPYEERMEYFPDYLQQLEMESNGKVVKFDQSEIGLPSGPVIWGGTGSNGQHAYFQHLHHSNIITPCEFLVGAMGHEKDLQTHHDYLVANCLAQSEALMYGTLSKGNQNLPKYRYFNGNRPSTTLLYKILTPHVLGQLIALYEHRVFVEGVILGINSFDQWGVELGKGLAQKIYPSINDKNRQESGFSKSLGELISKTHEFRQT
;
A
#
# COMPACT_ATOMS: atom_id res chain seq x y z
N MET A 1 28.24 -6.93 -16.54
CA MET A 1 29.20 -5.84 -16.26
C MET A 1 28.69 -4.88 -15.18
N ILE A 2 27.51 -4.24 -15.30
CA ILE A 2 27.00 -3.25 -14.31
C ILE A 2 26.78 -3.84 -12.91
N TRP A 3 26.09 -4.98 -12.77
CA TRP A 3 25.90 -5.63 -11.47
C TRP A 3 27.20 -5.98 -10.75
N THR A 4 28.22 -6.42 -11.51
CA THR A 4 29.56 -6.70 -10.98
C THR A 4 30.22 -5.43 -10.45
N ALA A 5 30.13 -4.33 -11.20
CA ALA A 5 30.64 -3.03 -10.76
C ALA A 5 29.93 -2.58 -9.48
N LEU A 6 28.60 -2.67 -9.41
CA LEU A 6 27.85 -2.31 -8.21
C LEU A 6 28.18 -3.18 -6.99
N LYS A 7 28.37 -4.50 -7.18
CA LYS A 7 28.86 -5.39 -6.10
C LYS A 7 30.26 -5.00 -5.63
N GLN A 8 31.14 -4.57 -6.54
CA GLN A 8 32.46 -4.06 -6.17
C GLN A 8 32.36 -2.75 -5.37
N ARG A 9 31.49 -1.82 -5.80
CA ARG A 9 31.18 -0.60 -5.05
C ARG A 9 30.64 -0.90 -3.66
N CYS A 10 29.83 -1.95 -3.49
CA CYS A 10 29.35 -2.38 -2.18
C CYS A 10 30.48 -2.85 -1.26
N LYS A 11 31.45 -3.61 -1.77
CA LYS A 11 32.64 -4.02 -1.00
C LYS A 11 33.50 -2.82 -0.59
N GLU A 12 33.61 -1.81 -1.46
CA GLU A 12 34.30 -0.56 -1.12
C GLU A 12 33.52 0.24 -0.07
N ALA A 13 32.19 0.30 -0.20
CA ALA A 13 31.31 0.95 0.76
C ALA A 13 31.35 0.30 2.14
N SER A 14 31.53 -1.03 2.24
CA SER A 14 31.66 -1.71 3.54
C SER A 14 32.93 -1.33 4.32
N ASN A 15 33.93 -0.72 3.66
CA ASN A 15 35.16 -0.26 4.30
C ASN A 15 35.08 1.21 4.78
N ARG A 16 33.95 1.88 4.59
CA ARG A 16 33.74 3.27 5.03
C ARG A 16 32.49 3.42 5.89
N ARG A 17 32.35 4.60 6.51
CA ARG A 17 31.16 4.98 7.27
C ARG A 17 30.33 5.98 6.46
N ILE A 18 29.02 6.02 6.67
CA ILE A 18 28.16 7.06 6.10
C ILE A 18 28.67 8.45 6.50
N THR A 19 29.11 8.62 7.74
CA THR A 19 29.61 9.90 8.28
C THR A 19 30.81 10.43 7.50
N SER A 20 31.73 9.57 7.03
CA SER A 20 32.89 10.03 6.27
C SER A 20 32.52 10.63 4.92
N LEU A 21 31.33 10.32 4.39
CA LEU A 21 30.81 10.94 3.17
C LEU A 21 30.39 12.40 3.40
N PHE A 22 29.88 12.72 4.59
CA PHE A 22 29.58 14.10 4.97
C PHE A 22 30.87 14.88 5.25
N ASP A 23 31.87 14.23 5.86
CA ASP A 23 33.17 14.86 6.12
C ASP A 23 33.91 15.22 4.82
N SER A 24 33.76 14.39 3.77
CA SER A 24 34.45 14.57 2.49
C SER A 24 33.71 15.42 1.45
N ASP A 25 32.40 15.63 1.62
CA ASP A 25 31.54 16.31 0.65
C ASP A 25 30.59 17.27 1.40
N ILE A 26 30.97 18.55 1.45
CA ILE A 26 30.19 19.59 2.13
C ILE A 26 28.81 19.82 1.49
N ASP A 27 28.67 19.48 0.20
CA ASP A 27 27.43 19.62 -0.57
C ASP A 27 26.63 18.32 -0.63
N ARG A 28 26.97 17.32 0.21
CA ARG A 28 26.33 16.00 0.21
C ARG A 28 24.82 16.08 0.35
N LEU A 29 24.31 16.91 1.28
CA LEU A 29 22.87 17.03 1.49
C LEU A 29 22.17 17.57 0.23
N ALA A 30 22.70 18.65 -0.36
CA ALA A 30 22.15 19.22 -1.59
C ALA A 30 22.21 18.22 -2.75
N SER A 31 23.30 17.48 -2.87
CA SER A 31 23.47 16.47 -3.92
C SER A 31 22.60 15.22 -3.73
N PHE A 32 22.22 14.88 -2.49
CA PHE A 32 21.47 13.68 -2.12
C PHE A 32 20.11 14.01 -1.49
N SER A 33 19.50 15.09 -1.98
CA SER A 33 18.12 15.46 -1.70
C SER A 33 17.34 15.75 -2.98
N ILE A 34 16.02 15.58 -2.93
CA ILE A 34 15.11 15.89 -4.04
C ILE A 34 13.92 16.64 -3.49
N GLU A 35 13.62 17.80 -4.07
CA GLU A 35 12.39 18.53 -3.83
C GLU A 35 11.41 18.33 -4.99
N CYS A 36 10.17 18.00 -4.68
CA CYS A 36 9.11 17.83 -5.66
C CYS A 36 7.77 18.17 -5.02
N ASP A 37 7.11 19.22 -5.52
CA ASP A 37 5.73 19.57 -5.18
C ASP A 37 5.41 19.50 -3.67
N GLY A 38 6.24 20.17 -2.85
CA GLY A 38 6.09 20.23 -1.40
C GLY A 38 6.67 19.05 -0.60
N LEU A 39 7.22 18.04 -1.27
CA LEU A 39 7.99 16.95 -0.67
C LEU A 39 9.49 17.25 -0.69
N TYR A 40 10.17 16.98 0.42
CA TYR A 40 11.62 17.03 0.55
C TYR A 40 12.14 15.63 0.91
N PHE A 41 12.82 14.97 -0.02
CA PHE A 41 13.36 13.62 0.15
C PHE A 41 14.87 13.65 0.36
N ASP A 42 15.32 13.31 1.57
CA ASP A 42 16.74 13.16 1.94
C ASP A 42 17.13 11.67 1.91
N TYR A 43 18.08 11.32 1.02
CA TYR A 43 18.72 10.00 0.96
C TYR A 43 20.23 10.07 1.21
N SER A 44 20.72 11.20 1.74
CA SER A 44 22.13 11.46 2.06
C SER A 44 22.67 10.56 3.16
N LYS A 45 21.81 10.06 4.06
CA LYS A 45 22.16 9.15 5.16
C LYS A 45 22.22 7.68 4.72
N THR A 46 22.70 7.44 3.50
CA THR A 46 22.99 6.11 2.95
C THR A 46 24.47 6.00 2.58
N ASN A 47 24.96 4.80 2.31
CA ASN A 47 26.35 4.58 1.86
C ASN A 47 26.58 4.85 0.36
N ILE A 48 25.57 5.40 -0.32
CA ILE A 48 25.62 5.75 -1.74
C ILE A 48 26.41 7.06 -1.89
N ASP A 49 27.41 7.06 -2.76
CA ASP A 49 28.09 8.27 -3.23
C ASP A 49 27.79 8.53 -4.71
N LEU A 50 28.38 9.58 -5.27
CA LEU A 50 28.08 10.04 -6.62
C LEU A 50 28.36 8.97 -7.68
N SER A 51 29.49 8.27 -7.58
CA SER A 51 29.85 7.19 -8.51
C SER A 51 28.88 6.02 -8.42
N THR A 52 28.47 5.63 -7.21
CA THR A 52 27.47 4.57 -7.02
C THR A 52 26.10 4.99 -7.54
N ARG A 53 25.66 6.22 -7.27
CA ARG A 53 24.39 6.77 -7.80
C ARG A 53 24.38 6.75 -9.32
N ASN A 54 25.45 7.19 -9.97
CA ASN A 54 25.54 7.20 -11.43
C ASN A 54 25.49 5.79 -12.02
N LEU A 55 26.11 4.80 -11.37
CA LEU A 55 26.01 3.39 -11.77
C LEU A 55 24.59 2.82 -11.59
N LEU A 56 23.88 3.20 -10.52
CA LEU A 56 22.49 2.81 -10.28
C LEU A 56 21.56 3.43 -11.33
N ILE A 57 21.74 4.71 -11.68
CA ILE A 57 21.01 5.35 -12.77
C ILE A 57 21.31 4.65 -14.10
N HIS A 58 22.58 4.33 -14.36
CA HIS A 58 22.97 3.58 -15.55
C HIS A 58 22.35 2.17 -15.60
N LEU A 59 22.21 1.50 -14.45
CA LEU A 59 21.47 0.24 -14.35
C LEU A 59 20.02 0.42 -14.80
N ALA A 60 19.29 1.41 -14.27
CA ALA A 60 17.92 1.69 -14.67
C ALA A 60 17.80 1.98 -16.19
N SER A 61 18.69 2.79 -16.74
CA SER A 61 18.73 3.07 -18.18
C SER A 61 19.01 1.80 -19.00
N SER A 62 19.96 0.95 -18.58
CA SER A 62 20.29 -0.31 -19.27
C SER A 62 19.17 -1.35 -19.24
N LYS A 63 18.20 -1.16 -18.32
CA LYS A 63 17.00 -1.99 -18.18
C LYS A 63 15.77 -1.36 -18.84
N ASN A 64 15.94 -0.27 -19.58
CA ASN A 64 14.87 0.41 -20.33
C ASN A 64 13.70 0.86 -19.44
N VAL A 65 13.96 1.23 -18.18
CA VAL A 65 12.92 1.70 -17.24
C VAL A 65 12.06 2.82 -17.84
N GLY A 66 12.69 3.78 -18.52
CA GLY A 66 11.97 4.89 -19.18
C GLY A 66 11.05 4.43 -20.32
N GLN A 67 11.44 3.40 -21.08
CA GLN A 67 10.59 2.86 -22.15
C GLN A 67 9.38 2.13 -21.56
N TYR A 68 9.59 1.21 -20.61
CA TYR A 68 8.50 0.50 -19.95
C TYR A 68 7.54 1.45 -19.23
N ARG A 69 8.04 2.58 -18.70
CA ARG A 69 7.20 3.63 -18.12
C ARG A 69 6.25 4.18 -19.17
N GLU A 70 6.74 4.58 -20.34
CA GLU A 70 5.85 5.08 -21.40
C GLU A 70 4.88 3.99 -21.89
N CYS A 71 5.32 2.72 -21.98
CA CYS A 71 4.43 1.60 -22.27
C CYS A 71 3.27 1.50 -21.27
N MET A 72 3.54 1.64 -19.96
CA MET A 72 2.51 1.67 -18.91
C MET A 72 1.51 2.81 -19.14
N PHE A 73 1.99 4.04 -19.30
CA PHE A 73 1.15 5.22 -19.49
C PHE A 73 0.40 5.24 -20.83
N ALA A 74 0.91 4.56 -21.85
CA ALA A 74 0.25 4.38 -23.14
C ALA A 74 -0.81 3.25 -23.13
N GLY A 75 -0.92 2.49 -22.03
CA GLY A 75 -1.87 1.40 -21.93
C GLY A 75 -1.44 0.13 -22.67
N GLU A 76 -0.14 -0.03 -22.95
CA GLU A 76 0.39 -1.29 -23.45
C GLU A 76 0.21 -2.43 -22.44
N ARG A 77 0.19 -3.66 -22.95
CA ARG A 77 -0.07 -4.87 -22.15
C ARG A 77 1.17 -5.36 -21.42
N ILE A 78 1.63 -4.56 -20.46
CA ILE A 78 2.85 -4.86 -19.68
C ILE A 78 2.64 -5.91 -18.59
N ASN A 79 1.38 -6.21 -18.22
CA ASN A 79 1.05 -7.42 -17.47
C ASN A 79 0.97 -8.60 -18.45
N PHE A 80 2.12 -9.17 -18.76
CA PHE A 80 2.29 -10.15 -19.84
C PHE A 80 1.72 -11.53 -19.50
N THR A 81 1.68 -11.94 -18.22
CA THR A 81 1.15 -13.26 -17.84
C THR A 81 -0.37 -13.31 -17.95
N GLU A 82 -1.05 -12.18 -17.75
CA GLU A 82 -2.51 -12.06 -17.92
C GLU A 82 -2.90 -11.37 -19.23
N ASN A 83 -1.93 -10.93 -20.04
CA ASN A 83 -2.13 -10.19 -21.29
C ASN A 83 -3.03 -8.95 -21.10
N ARG A 84 -2.73 -8.13 -20.08
CA ARG A 84 -3.50 -6.94 -19.69
C ARG A 84 -2.66 -5.67 -19.66
N SER A 85 -3.33 -4.54 -19.91
CA SER A 85 -2.80 -3.21 -19.63
C SER A 85 -2.75 -2.95 -18.13
N VAL A 86 -1.95 -1.98 -17.71
CA VAL A 86 -1.80 -1.56 -16.31
C VAL A 86 -1.95 -0.05 -16.24
N LEU A 87 -3.08 0.42 -15.72
CA LEU A 87 -3.52 1.80 -15.95
C LEU A 87 -4.14 2.47 -14.72
N HIS A 88 -3.76 2.07 -13.51
CA HIS A 88 -4.18 2.76 -12.28
C HIS A 88 -3.88 4.28 -12.29
N THR A 89 -2.90 4.72 -13.08
CA THR A 89 -2.61 6.13 -13.36
C THR A 89 -3.73 6.87 -14.10
N LEU A 90 -4.54 6.18 -14.92
CA LEU A 90 -5.67 6.75 -15.63
C LEU A 90 -6.80 7.17 -14.67
N GLU A 91 -6.98 6.44 -13.55
CA GLU A 91 -7.98 6.78 -12.53
C GLU A 91 -7.73 8.17 -11.92
N ARG A 92 -6.49 8.61 -11.84
CA ARG A 92 -6.16 9.95 -11.33
C ARG A 92 -5.95 11.00 -12.41
N ASN A 93 -6.05 10.63 -13.69
CA ASN A 93 -5.94 11.56 -14.82
C ASN A 93 -6.84 11.20 -16.02
N PRO A 94 -8.17 11.02 -15.83
CA PRO A 94 -9.06 10.60 -16.91
C PRO A 94 -9.20 11.65 -18.00
N LYS A 95 -8.96 12.93 -17.69
CA LYS A 95 -8.95 14.06 -18.65
C LYS A 95 -7.64 14.19 -19.44
N GLY A 96 -6.68 13.29 -19.20
CA GLY A 96 -5.39 13.26 -19.89
C GLY A 96 -5.48 12.77 -21.35
N PRO A 97 -4.33 12.42 -21.95
CA PRO A 97 -4.29 11.84 -23.30
C PRO A 97 -5.22 10.63 -23.43
N GLU A 98 -5.84 10.49 -24.60
CA GLU A 98 -6.74 9.37 -24.89
C GLU A 98 -5.97 8.05 -24.89
N ILE A 99 -6.50 7.06 -24.16
CA ILE A 99 -5.99 5.69 -24.11
C ILE A 99 -7.00 4.76 -24.76
N LEU A 100 -6.52 3.98 -25.72
CA LEU A 100 -7.33 3.02 -26.47
C LEU A 100 -7.05 1.59 -25.97
N ILE A 101 -8.09 0.90 -25.51
CA ILE A 101 -8.03 -0.55 -25.24
C ILE A 101 -9.00 -1.25 -26.18
N GLY A 102 -8.49 -2.14 -27.02
CA GLY A 102 -9.31 -2.86 -28.00
C GLY A 102 -10.02 -1.94 -29.00
N GLY A 103 -9.45 -0.75 -29.26
CA GLY A 103 -10.04 0.27 -30.13
C GLY A 103 -11.01 1.24 -29.45
N ASN A 104 -11.33 1.03 -28.16
CA ASN A 104 -12.25 1.89 -27.42
C ASN A 104 -11.50 2.88 -26.53
N ALA A 105 -11.89 4.15 -26.58
CA ALA A 105 -11.40 5.18 -25.69
C ALA A 105 -11.98 5.02 -24.28
N ILE A 106 -11.14 4.58 -23.32
CA ILE A 106 -11.60 4.22 -21.97
C ILE A 106 -11.63 5.40 -20.99
N ASN A 107 -10.98 6.52 -21.31
CA ASN A 107 -10.95 7.73 -20.48
C ASN A 107 -12.34 8.22 -20.06
N LYS A 108 -13.28 8.24 -21.02
CA LYS A 108 -14.66 8.69 -20.78
C LYS A 108 -15.41 7.77 -19.83
N GLU A 109 -15.21 6.46 -19.94
CA GLU A 109 -15.80 5.46 -19.05
C GLU A 109 -15.30 5.65 -17.61
N VAL A 110 -13.98 5.81 -17.43
CA VAL A 110 -13.37 6.11 -16.14
C VAL A 110 -13.97 7.39 -15.53
N GLN A 111 -14.03 8.46 -16.32
CA GLN A 111 -14.61 9.73 -15.86
C GLN A 111 -16.09 9.60 -15.46
N GLN A 112 -16.88 8.85 -16.23
CA GLN A 112 -18.29 8.61 -15.92
C GLN A 112 -18.46 7.83 -14.61
N THR A 113 -17.69 6.76 -14.43
CA THR A 113 -17.69 5.96 -13.20
C THR A 113 -17.30 6.81 -12.00
N GLN A 114 -16.26 7.64 -12.12
CA GLN A 114 -15.83 8.56 -11.07
C GLN A 114 -16.90 9.57 -10.69
N ASN A 115 -17.47 10.25 -11.67
CA ASN A 115 -18.56 11.18 -11.43
C ASN A 115 -19.74 10.50 -10.72
N ARG A 116 -20.07 9.25 -11.09
CA ARG A 116 -21.15 8.48 -10.46
C ARG A 116 -20.86 8.19 -8.98
N PHE A 117 -19.71 7.59 -8.65
CA PHE A 117 -19.45 7.21 -7.26
C PHE A 117 -19.18 8.44 -6.37
N LEU A 118 -18.56 9.50 -6.90
CA LEU A 118 -18.35 10.76 -6.16
C LEU A 118 -19.66 11.49 -5.92
N SER A 119 -20.58 11.52 -6.90
CA SER A 119 -21.91 12.11 -6.70
C SER A 119 -22.72 11.30 -5.69
N PHE A 120 -22.61 9.97 -5.70
CA PHE A 120 -23.23 9.12 -4.70
C PHE A 120 -22.65 9.35 -3.30
N ALA A 121 -21.33 9.52 -3.18
CA ALA A 121 -20.68 9.84 -1.92
C ALA A 121 -21.20 11.15 -1.31
N GLU A 122 -21.29 12.23 -2.10
CA GLU A 122 -21.88 13.50 -1.65
C GLU A 122 -23.36 13.34 -1.29
N ALA A 123 -24.14 12.60 -2.09
CA ALA A 123 -25.55 12.38 -1.81
C ALA A 123 -25.79 11.66 -0.47
N ILE A 124 -24.89 10.75 -0.05
CA ILE A 124 -24.91 10.13 1.28
C ILE A 124 -24.58 11.16 2.36
N ARG A 125 -23.50 11.92 2.21
CA ARG A 125 -23.01 12.91 3.19
C ARG A 125 -24.03 14.03 3.44
N GLU A 126 -24.62 14.54 2.35
CA GLU A 126 -25.62 15.61 2.40
C GLU A 126 -26.98 15.10 2.91
N GLY A 127 -27.22 13.79 2.92
CA GLY A 127 -28.51 13.19 3.29
C GLY A 127 -29.57 13.28 2.21
N GLN A 128 -29.16 13.34 0.94
CA GLN A 128 -30.07 13.21 -0.20
C GLN A 128 -30.47 11.74 -0.41
N VAL A 129 -29.54 10.83 -0.12
CA VAL A 129 -29.81 9.39 -0.01
C VAL A 129 -30.00 9.06 1.47
N LEU A 130 -31.25 8.83 1.85
CA LEU A 130 -31.65 8.57 3.23
C LEU A 130 -31.68 7.08 3.53
N ALA A 131 -31.47 6.76 4.81
CA ALA A 131 -31.76 5.46 5.36
C ALA A 131 -33.26 5.18 5.36
N ARG A 132 -33.64 3.92 5.60
CA ARG A 132 -35.03 3.46 5.53
C ARG A 132 -36.01 4.27 6.39
N ASN A 133 -35.56 4.70 7.56
CA ASN A 133 -36.36 5.49 8.51
C ASN A 133 -36.42 7.00 8.17
N GLY A 134 -35.85 7.42 7.03
CA GLY A 134 -35.85 8.81 6.57
C GLY A 134 -34.75 9.68 7.20
N THR A 135 -33.82 9.09 7.94
CA THR A 135 -32.66 9.79 8.51
C THR A 135 -31.41 9.62 7.65
N LYS A 136 -30.34 10.36 7.97
CA LYS A 136 -29.04 10.18 7.33
C LYS A 136 -28.41 8.87 7.79
N PHE A 137 -27.61 8.24 6.93
CA PHE A 137 -26.71 7.19 7.37
C PHE A 137 -25.67 7.77 8.34
N THR A 138 -25.47 7.10 9.47
CA THR A 138 -24.44 7.46 10.47
C THR A 138 -23.19 6.62 10.31
N ASP A 139 -23.35 5.42 9.75
CA ASP A 139 -22.31 4.41 9.65
C ASP A 139 -22.28 3.77 8.26
N VAL A 140 -21.07 3.44 7.80
CA VAL A 140 -20.83 2.74 6.55
C VAL A 140 -19.88 1.57 6.79
N ILE A 141 -20.27 0.36 6.42
CA ILE A 141 -19.38 -0.82 6.48
C ILE A 141 -18.86 -1.11 5.08
N ASN A 142 -17.54 -1.02 4.90
CA ASN A 142 -16.85 -1.51 3.70
C ASN A 142 -16.42 -2.97 3.89
N ILE A 143 -17.04 -3.88 3.14
CA ILE A 143 -16.74 -5.31 3.15
C ILE A 143 -15.86 -5.65 1.94
N GLY A 144 -14.62 -6.04 2.18
CA GLY A 144 -13.64 -6.37 1.14
C GLY A 144 -12.39 -6.98 1.77
N ILE A 145 -11.50 -7.59 0.98
CA ILE A 145 -10.23 -8.13 1.50
C ILE A 145 -9.08 -7.76 0.56
N GLY A 146 -7.86 -7.62 1.12
CA GLY A 146 -6.67 -7.23 0.38
C GLY A 146 -6.84 -5.83 -0.22
N GLY A 147 -6.79 -5.74 -1.55
CA GLY A 147 -6.85 -4.45 -2.26
C GLY A 147 -8.17 -3.69 -2.08
N SER A 148 -9.27 -4.42 -1.83
CA SER A 148 -10.59 -3.84 -1.55
C SER A 148 -10.76 -3.37 -0.10
N ASP A 149 -9.74 -3.52 0.74
CA ASP A 149 -9.76 -3.19 2.17
C ASP A 149 -8.60 -2.27 2.57
N LEU A 150 -7.36 -2.70 2.35
CA LEU A 150 -6.16 -2.03 2.85
C LEU A 150 -6.02 -0.59 2.34
N GLY A 151 -6.25 -0.36 1.05
CA GLY A 151 -6.22 0.98 0.47
C GLY A 151 -7.28 1.90 1.07
N PRO A 152 -8.59 1.54 0.99
CA PRO A 152 -9.66 2.33 1.58
C PRO A 152 -9.49 2.59 3.08
N LYS A 153 -9.10 1.56 3.84
CA LYS A 153 -8.85 1.65 5.28
C LYS A 153 -7.71 2.61 5.61
N MET A 154 -6.59 2.49 4.90
CA MET A 154 -5.43 3.36 5.10
C MET A 154 -5.76 4.82 4.75
N VAL A 155 -6.38 5.08 3.60
CA VAL A 155 -6.71 6.47 3.19
C VAL A 155 -7.71 7.11 4.14
N THR A 156 -8.76 6.38 4.52
CA THR A 156 -9.78 6.89 5.44
C THR A 156 -9.19 7.23 6.79
N LYS A 157 -8.30 6.37 7.34
CA LYS A 157 -7.62 6.63 8.60
C LYS A 157 -6.64 7.81 8.51
N ALA A 158 -5.84 7.86 7.45
CA ALA A 158 -4.84 8.90 7.23
C ALA A 158 -5.47 10.30 7.11
N LEU A 159 -6.68 10.38 6.54
CA LEU A 159 -7.37 11.64 6.24
C LEU A 159 -8.52 11.98 7.21
N VAL A 160 -8.57 11.37 8.40
CA VAL A 160 -9.54 11.72 9.46
C VAL A 160 -9.69 13.24 9.70
N PRO A 161 -8.63 14.08 9.68
CA PRO A 161 -8.78 15.54 9.85
C PRO A 161 -9.65 16.24 8.79
N TYR A 162 -9.87 15.58 7.66
CA TYR A 162 -10.68 16.05 6.53
C TYR A 162 -12.02 15.34 6.45
N ALA A 163 -12.32 14.46 7.40
CA ALA A 163 -13.55 13.68 7.41
C ALA A 163 -14.66 14.40 8.19
N ASP A 164 -15.81 14.53 7.55
CA ASP A 164 -17.05 15.13 8.04
C ASP A 164 -18.29 14.30 7.60
N GLY A 165 -18.06 13.15 6.96
CA GLY A 165 -19.09 12.18 6.59
C GLY A 165 -19.45 11.19 7.72
N PRO A 166 -20.23 10.16 7.41
CA PRO A 166 -20.54 9.08 8.36
C PRO A 166 -19.28 8.31 8.77
N SER A 167 -19.36 7.62 9.91
CA SER A 167 -18.28 6.75 10.41
C SER A 167 -18.09 5.57 9.45
N ILE A 168 -16.84 5.34 9.03
CA ILE A 168 -16.51 4.23 8.14
C ILE A 168 -15.88 3.10 8.92
N HIS A 169 -16.40 1.89 8.71
CA HIS A 169 -15.94 0.65 9.30
C HIS A 169 -15.46 -0.30 8.21
N PHE A 170 -14.49 -1.15 8.54
CA PHE A 170 -13.86 -2.07 7.59
C PHE A 170 -14.00 -3.51 8.08
N LEU A 171 -14.56 -4.37 7.23
CA LEU A 171 -14.77 -5.80 7.51
C LEU A 171 -14.11 -6.65 6.43
N SER A 172 -13.08 -7.40 6.80
CA SER A 172 -12.21 -8.09 5.83
C SER A 172 -11.85 -9.52 6.17
N ASN A 173 -11.58 -9.81 7.44
CA ASN A 173 -11.23 -11.15 7.89
C ASN A 173 -12.48 -12.06 7.89
N ILE A 174 -12.32 -13.32 7.49
CA ILE A 174 -13.39 -14.33 7.56
C ILE A 174 -13.62 -14.83 9.00
N ASP A 175 -12.71 -14.52 9.92
CA ASP A 175 -12.89 -14.76 11.34
C ASP A 175 -14.16 -14.03 11.85
N GLY A 176 -15.14 -14.81 12.30
CA GLY A 176 -16.44 -14.32 12.74
C GLY A 176 -16.38 -13.35 13.91
N ALA A 177 -15.28 -13.31 14.66
CA ALA A 177 -15.08 -12.32 15.72
C ALA A 177 -15.17 -10.89 15.20
N GLN A 178 -14.57 -10.58 14.03
CA GLN A 178 -14.60 -9.23 13.47
C GLN A 178 -16.03 -8.81 13.12
N THR A 179 -16.79 -9.69 12.47
CA THR A 179 -18.20 -9.44 12.12
C THR A 179 -19.05 -9.26 13.37
N PHE A 180 -18.90 -10.14 14.36
CA PHE A 180 -19.67 -10.10 15.60
C PHE A 180 -19.41 -8.82 16.42
N ASP A 181 -18.14 -8.47 16.63
CA ASP A 181 -17.78 -7.29 17.40
C ASP A 181 -18.21 -5.99 16.71
N LEU A 182 -18.12 -5.95 15.38
CA LEU A 182 -18.52 -4.79 14.59
C LEU A 182 -20.03 -4.57 14.62
N THR A 183 -20.84 -5.58 14.24
CA THR A 183 -22.30 -5.40 14.07
C THR A 183 -23.02 -5.15 15.39
N ARG A 184 -22.47 -5.62 16.53
CA ARG A 184 -23.02 -5.37 17.86
C ARG A 184 -23.04 -3.88 18.23
N GLY A 185 -22.13 -3.08 17.68
CA GLY A 185 -22.01 -1.66 17.98
C GLY A 185 -22.80 -0.74 17.06
N LEU A 186 -23.48 -1.28 16.05
CA LEU A 186 -24.08 -0.50 14.96
C LEU A 186 -25.60 -0.65 14.93
N ASP A 187 -26.27 0.36 14.41
CA ASP A 187 -27.71 0.36 14.17
C ASP A 187 -28.01 0.00 12.70
N PRO A 188 -28.67 -1.13 12.42
CA PRO A 188 -29.00 -1.53 11.05
C PRO A 188 -29.93 -0.53 10.34
N GLU A 189 -30.73 0.26 11.06
CA GLU A 189 -31.61 1.27 10.46
C GLU A 189 -30.86 2.50 9.93
N THR A 190 -29.61 2.71 10.31
CA THR A 190 -28.80 3.88 9.94
C THR A 190 -27.43 3.51 9.36
N THR A 191 -27.22 2.23 9.05
CA THR A 191 -25.98 1.69 8.46
C THR A 191 -26.12 1.42 6.96
N LEU A 192 -25.16 1.91 6.16
CA LEU A 192 -24.96 1.55 4.74
C LEU A 192 -23.87 0.48 4.62
N VAL A 193 -24.01 -0.46 3.68
CA VAL A 193 -23.02 -1.51 3.44
C VAL A 193 -22.49 -1.44 2.01
N ILE A 194 -21.17 -1.39 1.87
CA ILE A 194 -20.46 -1.45 0.60
C ILE A 194 -19.84 -2.85 0.45
N VAL A 195 -20.25 -3.60 -0.57
CA VAL A 195 -19.65 -4.91 -0.89
C VAL A 195 -18.65 -4.75 -2.03
N ALA A 196 -17.36 -4.83 -1.71
CA ALA A 196 -16.24 -4.57 -2.62
C ALA A 196 -15.55 -5.88 -3.07
N SER A 197 -16.03 -6.48 -4.16
CA SER A 197 -15.46 -7.68 -4.78
C SER A 197 -15.62 -7.64 -6.29
N LYS A 198 -14.49 -7.63 -7.02
CA LYS A 198 -14.47 -7.56 -8.49
C LYS A 198 -15.36 -8.62 -9.15
N THR A 199 -15.31 -9.86 -8.65
CA THR A 199 -16.05 -11.01 -9.19
C THR A 199 -17.36 -11.29 -8.44
N PHE A 200 -17.57 -10.64 -7.30
CA PHE A 200 -18.67 -10.92 -6.37
C PHE A 200 -18.73 -12.40 -5.94
N THR A 201 -17.55 -13.02 -5.80
CA THR A 201 -17.41 -14.45 -5.42
C THR A 201 -16.27 -14.70 -4.44
N THR A 202 -15.55 -13.67 -4.02
CA THR A 202 -14.46 -13.82 -3.03
C THR A 202 -15.02 -14.42 -1.76
N LEU A 203 -14.52 -15.58 -1.34
CA LEU A 203 -15.10 -16.37 -0.26
C LEU A 203 -15.28 -15.54 1.01
N GLU A 204 -14.20 -14.93 1.49
CA GLU A 204 -14.17 -14.13 2.71
C GLU A 204 -15.17 -12.96 2.64
N THR A 205 -15.14 -12.20 1.55
CA THR A 205 -16.03 -11.05 1.32
C THR A 205 -17.50 -11.47 1.27
N MET A 206 -17.82 -12.56 0.54
CA MET A 206 -19.21 -12.99 0.37
C MET A 206 -19.77 -13.65 1.64
N THR A 207 -18.95 -14.39 2.39
CA THR A 207 -19.35 -14.92 3.70
C THR A 207 -19.70 -13.78 4.67
N ASN A 208 -18.85 -12.75 4.75
CA ASN A 208 -19.13 -11.57 5.57
C ASN A 208 -20.35 -10.79 5.07
N ALA A 209 -20.44 -10.53 3.77
CA ALA A 209 -21.55 -9.78 3.18
C ALA A 209 -22.90 -10.48 3.37
N LEU A 210 -22.95 -11.82 3.29
CA LEU A 210 -24.16 -12.60 3.58
C LEU A 210 -24.58 -12.45 5.04
N HIS A 211 -23.64 -12.52 5.98
CA HIS A 211 -23.95 -12.36 7.40
C HIS A 211 -24.46 -10.94 7.71
N VAL A 212 -23.78 -9.91 7.21
CA VAL A 212 -24.21 -8.51 7.39
C VAL A 212 -25.55 -8.25 6.69
N LYS A 213 -25.81 -8.84 5.52
CA LYS A 213 -27.12 -8.77 4.85
C LYS A 213 -28.23 -9.37 5.72
N HIS A 214 -28.00 -10.51 6.37
CA HIS A 214 -28.98 -11.09 7.30
C HIS A 214 -29.22 -10.17 8.51
N TRP A 215 -28.15 -9.66 9.12
CA TRP A 215 -28.25 -8.69 10.22
C TRP A 215 -29.05 -7.44 9.85
N LEU A 216 -28.84 -6.88 8.65
CA LEU A 216 -29.66 -5.79 8.14
C LEU A 216 -31.12 -6.22 7.92
N ALA A 217 -31.34 -7.38 7.32
CA ALA A 217 -32.68 -7.90 6.99
C ALA A 217 -33.54 -8.17 8.24
N ASP A 218 -32.92 -8.53 9.37
CA ASP A 218 -33.62 -8.71 10.65
C ASP A 218 -34.36 -7.43 11.10
N SER A 219 -33.87 -6.25 10.69
CA SER A 219 -34.51 -4.96 10.99
C SER A 219 -35.24 -4.34 9.79
N LEU A 220 -34.69 -4.49 8.58
CA LEU A 220 -35.17 -3.80 7.37
C LEU A 220 -36.11 -4.65 6.49
N GLY A 221 -36.17 -5.96 6.73
CA GLY A 221 -36.93 -6.91 5.92
C GLY A 221 -36.51 -6.89 4.44
N ALA A 222 -37.51 -6.88 3.55
CA ALA A 222 -37.30 -6.94 2.10
C ALA A 222 -36.56 -5.72 1.50
N GLU A 223 -36.33 -4.67 2.28
CA GLU A 223 -35.71 -3.43 1.80
C GLU A 223 -34.22 -3.32 2.13
N VAL A 224 -33.61 -4.43 2.57
CA VAL A 224 -32.16 -4.54 2.82
C VAL A 224 -31.31 -4.02 1.65
N GLY A 225 -31.72 -4.25 0.40
CA GLY A 225 -31.01 -3.77 -0.79
C GLY A 225 -30.83 -2.24 -0.82
N LYS A 226 -31.75 -1.48 -0.22
CA LYS A 226 -31.67 -0.01 -0.09
C LYS A 226 -30.59 0.45 0.89
N HIS A 227 -30.01 -0.45 1.68
CA HIS A 227 -28.88 -0.19 2.57
C HIS A 227 -27.59 -0.80 2.03
N MET A 228 -27.57 -1.20 0.75
CA MET A 228 -26.42 -1.82 0.13
C MET A 228 -25.99 -1.07 -1.14
N CYS A 229 -24.68 -1.13 -1.40
CA CYS A 229 -24.07 -0.80 -2.69
C CYS A 229 -22.96 -1.81 -3.00
N ALA A 230 -22.60 -1.93 -4.27
CA ALA A 230 -21.60 -2.90 -4.72
C ALA A 230 -20.52 -2.24 -5.58
N ILE A 231 -19.28 -2.67 -5.38
CA ILE A 231 -18.16 -2.33 -6.25
C ILE A 231 -17.69 -3.63 -6.90
N SER A 232 -18.17 -3.89 -8.12
CA SER A 232 -18.08 -5.20 -8.77
C SER A 232 -18.32 -5.11 -10.27
N ASN A 233 -17.66 -5.97 -11.04
CA ASN A 233 -17.94 -6.16 -12.47
C ASN A 233 -19.00 -7.26 -12.71
N ALA A 234 -19.39 -8.02 -11.68
CA ALA A 234 -20.44 -9.04 -11.75
C ALA A 234 -21.82 -8.45 -11.47
N ARG A 235 -22.27 -7.57 -12.37
CA ARG A 235 -23.51 -6.80 -12.24
C ARG A 235 -24.76 -7.67 -11.95
N GLU A 236 -24.94 -8.76 -12.69
CA GLU A 236 -26.10 -9.65 -12.54
C GLU A 236 -26.23 -10.19 -11.11
N LYS A 237 -25.12 -10.62 -10.49
CA LYS A 237 -25.09 -11.12 -9.10
C LYS A 237 -25.43 -10.05 -8.06
N CYS A 238 -25.10 -8.79 -8.35
CA CYS A 238 -25.43 -7.68 -7.47
C CYS A 238 -26.94 -7.38 -7.52
N LEU A 239 -27.55 -7.47 -8.71
CA LEU A 239 -28.99 -7.28 -8.90
C LEU A 239 -29.80 -8.41 -8.24
N GLU A 240 -29.30 -9.65 -8.26
CA GLU A 240 -29.88 -10.78 -7.50
C GLU A 240 -29.94 -10.52 -5.98
N TRP A 241 -29.16 -9.56 -5.47
CA TRP A 241 -29.17 -9.14 -4.07
C TRP A 241 -30.10 -7.95 -3.80
N ASP A 242 -30.88 -7.52 -4.78
CA ASP A 242 -31.74 -6.33 -4.77
C ASP A 242 -30.96 -5.01 -4.55
N ILE A 243 -29.66 -5.01 -4.88
CA ILE A 243 -28.85 -3.80 -4.85
C ILE A 243 -29.29 -2.92 -6.03
N PRO A 244 -29.69 -1.66 -5.79
CA PRO A 244 -30.12 -0.77 -6.87
C PRO A 244 -29.02 -0.57 -7.92
N GLU A 245 -29.38 -0.61 -9.20
CA GLU A 245 -28.43 -0.54 -10.31
C GLU A 245 -27.54 0.71 -10.25
N GLU A 246 -28.12 1.84 -9.87
CA GLU A 246 -27.42 3.11 -9.72
C GLU A 246 -26.32 3.07 -8.65
N ARG A 247 -26.38 2.12 -7.72
CA ARG A 247 -25.41 1.86 -6.63
C ARG A 247 -24.46 0.70 -6.90
N ILE A 248 -24.44 0.21 -8.15
CA ILE A 248 -23.43 -0.73 -8.63
C ILE A 248 -22.38 0.07 -9.41
N PHE A 249 -21.14 0.03 -8.90
CA PHE A 249 -19.99 0.72 -9.47
C PHE A 249 -18.99 -0.32 -10.00
N THR A 250 -18.54 -0.13 -11.24
CA THR A 250 -17.56 -1.01 -11.89
C THR A 250 -16.19 -0.33 -11.92
N PHE A 251 -15.15 -1.08 -12.27
CA PHE A 251 -13.83 -0.51 -12.55
C PHE A 251 -13.07 -1.36 -13.56
N GLY A 252 -12.10 -0.74 -14.24
CA GLY A 252 -11.41 -1.36 -15.38
C GLY A 252 -10.61 -2.61 -15.00
N GLU A 253 -10.54 -3.60 -15.89
CA GLU A 253 -9.78 -4.82 -15.62
C GLU A 253 -8.26 -4.60 -15.48
N TRP A 254 -7.76 -3.49 -16.01
CA TRP A 254 -6.40 -3.00 -15.93
C TRP A 254 -6.04 -2.35 -14.58
N VAL A 255 -7.01 -2.23 -13.67
CA VAL A 255 -6.78 -1.84 -12.27
C VAL A 255 -6.50 -3.12 -11.46
N GLY A 256 -5.24 -3.27 -11.02
CA GLY A 256 -4.87 -4.32 -10.07
C GLY A 256 -5.42 -4.00 -8.68
N GLY A 257 -5.81 -5.02 -7.90
CA GLY A 257 -6.44 -4.83 -6.58
C GLY A 257 -5.62 -3.95 -5.64
N ARG A 258 -4.31 -4.19 -5.52
CA ARG A 258 -3.38 -3.40 -4.70
C ARG A 258 -3.07 -1.98 -5.24
N TYR A 259 -3.61 -1.63 -6.41
CA TYR A 259 -3.54 -0.31 -7.05
C TYR A 259 -4.94 0.31 -7.24
N SER A 260 -5.97 -0.18 -6.54
CA SER A 260 -7.37 0.12 -6.87
C SER A 260 -8.00 1.29 -6.10
N ILE A 261 -7.32 1.84 -5.08
CA ILE A 261 -7.84 2.92 -4.22
C ILE A 261 -8.29 4.18 -5.00
N TRP A 262 -7.74 4.40 -6.19
CA TRP A 262 -8.10 5.50 -7.09
C TRP A 262 -9.44 5.30 -7.83
N SER A 263 -9.92 4.06 -7.90
CA SER A 263 -11.13 3.69 -8.62
C SER A 263 -12.37 3.77 -7.71
N ALA A 264 -13.50 3.19 -8.15
CA ALA A 264 -14.69 3.02 -7.32
C ALA A 264 -14.44 2.30 -5.98
N ILE A 265 -13.34 1.54 -5.85
CA ILE A 265 -12.90 0.97 -4.55
C ILE A 265 -12.68 2.07 -3.50
N GLY A 266 -12.33 3.29 -3.89
CA GLY A 266 -12.20 4.44 -3.01
C GLY A 266 -13.51 5.05 -2.51
N LEU A 267 -14.68 4.48 -2.85
CA LEU A 267 -15.99 5.04 -2.47
C LEU A 267 -16.13 5.28 -0.96
N SER A 268 -15.68 4.34 -0.11
CA SER A 268 -15.75 4.52 1.36
C SER A 268 -14.89 5.70 1.84
N ALA A 269 -13.70 5.88 1.26
CA ALA A 269 -12.87 7.05 1.53
C ALA A 269 -13.53 8.34 1.03
N ALA A 270 -14.11 8.34 -0.17
CA ALA A 270 -14.83 9.50 -0.72
C ALA A 270 -16.05 9.88 0.14
N ILE A 271 -16.78 8.91 0.70
CA ILE A 271 -17.87 9.18 1.64
C ILE A 271 -17.32 9.85 2.92
N ALA A 272 -16.19 9.38 3.44
CA ALA A 272 -15.59 9.93 4.65
C ALA A 272 -15.16 11.40 4.48
N ILE A 273 -14.38 11.69 3.44
CA ILE A 273 -13.67 12.97 3.27
C ILE A 273 -14.35 13.93 2.29
N GLY A 274 -15.35 13.46 1.55
CA GLY A 274 -16.03 14.22 0.51
C GLY A 274 -15.27 14.29 -0.81
N LYS A 275 -16.02 14.70 -1.84
CA LYS A 275 -15.57 14.76 -3.23
C LYS A 275 -14.34 15.64 -3.40
N ASP A 276 -14.36 16.86 -2.88
CA ASP A 276 -13.28 17.83 -3.11
C ASP A 276 -11.94 17.31 -2.56
N ASN A 277 -11.95 16.73 -1.36
CA ASN A 277 -10.75 16.13 -0.78
C ASN A 277 -10.30 14.87 -1.53
N PHE A 278 -11.24 14.05 -2.03
CA PHE A 278 -10.90 12.90 -2.86
C PHE A 278 -10.30 13.31 -4.22
N GLU A 279 -10.79 14.40 -4.82
CA GLU A 279 -10.20 14.98 -6.03
C GLU A 279 -8.81 15.56 -5.76
N GLN A 280 -8.56 16.19 -4.61
CA GLN A 280 -7.21 16.60 -4.19
C GLN A 280 -6.28 15.40 -4.01
N PHE A 281 -6.79 14.30 -3.46
CA PHE A 281 -6.04 13.04 -3.38
C PHE A 281 -5.64 12.51 -4.76
N HIS A 282 -6.55 12.54 -5.74
CA HIS A 282 -6.24 12.21 -7.14
C HIS A 282 -5.19 13.16 -7.74
N GLU A 283 -5.34 14.47 -7.54
CA GLU A 283 -4.39 15.45 -8.09
C GLU A 283 -2.97 15.25 -7.52
N GLY A 284 -2.86 14.88 -6.24
CA GLY A 284 -1.59 14.49 -5.64
C GLY A 284 -0.92 13.31 -6.32
N GLY A 285 -1.68 12.23 -6.54
CA GLY A 285 -1.16 11.08 -7.28
C GLY A 285 -0.77 11.43 -8.72
N LYS A 286 -1.58 12.23 -9.41
CA LYS A 286 -1.30 12.71 -10.76
C LYS A 286 -0.06 13.61 -10.83
N SER A 287 0.15 14.46 -9.84
CA SER A 287 1.36 15.28 -9.73
C SER A 287 2.62 14.40 -9.69
N MET A 288 2.59 13.33 -8.89
CA MET A 288 3.69 12.37 -8.83
C MET A 288 3.85 11.56 -10.13
N ASP A 289 2.77 11.23 -10.84
CA ASP A 289 2.84 10.64 -12.19
C ASP A 289 3.57 11.56 -13.17
N CYS A 290 3.20 12.85 -13.18
CA CYS A 290 3.84 13.85 -14.02
C CYS A 290 5.33 13.97 -13.70
N HIS A 291 5.69 14.02 -12.41
CA HIS A 291 7.09 14.01 -11.97
C HIS A 291 7.84 12.76 -12.44
N PHE A 292 7.27 11.57 -12.23
CA PHE A 292 7.87 10.31 -12.62
C PHE A 292 8.16 10.23 -14.13
N ARG A 293 7.28 10.78 -14.96
CA ARG A 293 7.44 10.79 -16.43
C ARG A 293 8.47 11.81 -16.92
N THR A 294 8.50 13.00 -16.32
CA THR A 294 9.20 14.16 -16.90
C THR A 294 10.53 14.50 -16.23
N ALA A 295 10.71 14.18 -14.94
CA ALA A 295 11.92 14.55 -14.22
C ALA A 295 13.16 13.78 -14.73
N PRO A 296 14.33 14.45 -14.81
CA PRO A 296 15.58 13.79 -15.19
C PRO A 296 15.97 12.76 -14.13
N ALA A 297 16.69 11.72 -14.52
CA ALA A 297 16.84 10.52 -13.68
C ALA A 297 17.45 10.77 -12.29
N HIS A 298 18.35 11.76 -12.16
CA HIS A 298 18.98 12.11 -10.89
C HIS A 298 18.09 12.93 -9.95
N ALA A 299 17.00 13.52 -10.45
CA ALA A 299 16.01 14.28 -9.68
C ALA A 299 14.61 13.61 -9.69
N ASN A 300 14.50 12.43 -10.28
CA ASN A 300 13.26 11.67 -10.36
C ASN A 300 13.04 10.88 -9.06
N LEU A 301 12.11 11.35 -8.23
CA LEU A 301 11.97 10.90 -6.84
C LEU A 301 11.61 9.40 -6.75
N PRO A 302 10.61 8.87 -7.48
CA PRO A 302 10.34 7.43 -7.47
C PRO A 302 11.49 6.57 -7.97
N MET A 303 12.20 7.01 -9.02
CA MET A 303 13.32 6.25 -9.54
C MET A 303 14.49 6.24 -8.57
N ILE A 304 14.82 7.35 -7.91
CA ILE A 304 15.89 7.36 -6.90
C ILE A 304 15.48 6.53 -5.68
N LEU A 305 14.23 6.62 -5.21
CA LEU A 305 13.75 5.79 -4.10
C LEU A 305 13.86 4.28 -4.42
N ALA A 306 13.48 3.87 -5.64
CA ALA A 306 13.65 2.50 -6.11
C ALA A 306 15.14 2.09 -6.17
N LEU A 307 16.01 2.95 -6.69
CA LEU A 307 17.45 2.66 -6.78
C LEU A 307 18.12 2.56 -5.40
N VAL A 308 17.66 3.33 -4.42
CA VAL A 308 18.05 3.16 -3.00
C VAL A 308 17.60 1.78 -2.48
N GLY A 309 16.40 1.32 -2.85
CA GLY A 309 15.91 -0.03 -2.55
C GLY A 309 16.78 -1.13 -3.17
N ILE A 310 17.04 -1.04 -4.48
CA ILE A 310 17.89 -1.98 -5.24
C ILE A 310 19.31 -2.05 -4.66
N TRP A 311 19.87 -0.89 -4.29
CA TRP A 311 21.16 -0.83 -3.62
C TRP A 311 21.19 -1.66 -2.34
N HIS A 312 20.23 -1.45 -1.44
CA HIS A 312 20.28 -2.13 -0.17
C HIS A 312 19.91 -3.62 -0.25
N ASN A 313 18.89 -3.99 -1.02
CA ASN A 313 18.44 -5.37 -1.10
C ASN A 313 19.31 -6.21 -2.05
N GLN A 314 19.27 -5.95 -3.37
CA GLN A 314 19.95 -6.79 -4.35
C GLN A 314 21.48 -6.68 -4.33
N ILE A 315 22.03 -5.55 -3.86
CA ILE A 315 23.47 -5.28 -3.94
C ILE A 315 24.13 -5.46 -2.57
N CYS A 316 23.58 -4.87 -1.50
CA CYS A 316 24.10 -5.03 -0.14
C CYS A 316 23.58 -6.27 0.60
N GLY A 317 22.51 -6.92 0.12
CA GLY A 317 21.93 -8.12 0.74
C GLY A 317 21.07 -7.84 1.97
N HIS A 318 20.56 -6.61 2.14
CA HIS A 318 19.61 -6.27 3.20
C HIS A 318 18.19 -6.66 2.77
N SER A 319 17.78 -7.86 3.18
CA SER A 319 16.54 -8.52 2.72
C SER A 319 15.23 -7.91 3.25
N THR A 320 15.32 -6.88 4.10
CA THR A 320 14.15 -6.28 4.74
C THR A 320 14.29 -4.76 4.82
N ARG A 321 13.15 -4.06 4.80
CA ARG A 321 13.07 -2.60 4.87
C ARG A 321 11.95 -2.18 5.81
N ALA A 322 12.27 -1.25 6.72
CA ALA A 322 11.30 -0.69 7.64
C ALA A 322 10.77 0.65 7.11
N VAL A 323 9.45 0.80 6.99
CA VAL A 323 8.80 2.08 6.68
C VAL A 323 8.13 2.61 7.94
N ILE A 324 8.53 3.79 8.39
CA ILE A 324 8.19 4.30 9.73
C ILE A 324 7.66 5.73 9.60
N PRO A 325 6.35 5.90 9.39
CA PRO A 325 5.71 7.21 9.45
C PRO A 325 5.72 7.74 10.89
N TYR A 326 6.27 8.92 11.11
CA TYR A 326 6.05 9.73 12.31
C TYR A 326 4.76 10.54 12.11
N GLU A 327 3.67 9.80 11.98
CA GLU A 327 2.31 10.26 11.76
C GLU A 327 1.38 9.12 12.20
N GLU A 328 0.65 9.30 13.30
CA GLU A 328 -0.14 8.22 13.90
C GLU A 328 -1.27 7.77 12.96
N ARG A 329 -1.83 8.71 12.18
CA ARG A 329 -2.90 8.40 11.23
C ARG A 329 -2.43 7.58 10.03
N MET A 330 -1.12 7.44 9.84
CA MET A 330 -0.52 6.54 8.85
C MET A 330 -0.21 5.14 9.42
N GLU A 331 -0.87 4.71 10.51
CA GLU A 331 -0.68 3.38 11.12
C GLU A 331 -0.83 2.21 10.13
N TYR A 332 -1.75 2.32 9.17
CA TYR A 332 -1.98 1.29 8.15
C TYR A 332 -1.14 1.49 6.87
N PHE A 333 -0.31 2.54 6.81
CA PHE A 333 0.53 2.78 5.63
C PHE A 333 1.57 1.67 5.43
N PRO A 334 2.29 1.19 6.47
CA PRO A 334 3.16 0.02 6.30
C PRO A 334 2.43 -1.24 5.85
N ASP A 335 1.20 -1.50 6.33
CA ASP A 335 0.40 -2.66 5.93
C ASP A 335 -0.08 -2.57 4.48
N TYR A 336 -0.49 -1.37 4.06
CA TYR A 336 -0.78 -1.09 2.65
C TYR A 336 0.44 -1.35 1.76
N LEU A 337 1.62 -0.89 2.18
CA LEU A 337 2.87 -1.09 1.44
C LEU A 337 3.34 -2.55 1.41
N GLN A 338 3.08 -3.33 2.47
CA GLN A 338 3.31 -4.78 2.47
C GLN A 338 2.58 -5.42 1.29
N GLN A 339 1.29 -5.13 1.13
CA GLN A 339 0.55 -5.66 -0.02
C GLN A 339 1.09 -5.10 -1.33
N LEU A 340 1.21 -3.77 -1.44
CA LEU A 340 1.62 -3.11 -2.68
C LEU A 340 2.92 -3.70 -3.24
N GLU A 341 3.92 -3.90 -2.40
CA GLU A 341 5.25 -4.30 -2.85
C GLU A 341 5.49 -5.80 -2.78
N MET A 342 5.14 -6.47 -1.68
CA MET A 342 5.47 -7.89 -1.52
C MET A 342 4.64 -8.75 -2.49
N GLU A 343 3.38 -8.38 -2.73
CA GLU A 343 2.54 -9.05 -3.73
C GLU A 343 2.97 -8.71 -5.18
N SER A 344 3.51 -7.50 -5.41
CA SER A 344 4.02 -7.10 -6.73
C SER A 344 5.36 -7.73 -7.06
N ASN A 345 6.36 -7.56 -6.20
CA ASN A 345 7.77 -7.84 -6.48
C ASN A 345 8.29 -9.10 -5.78
N GLY A 346 7.48 -9.79 -4.98
CA GLY A 346 7.77 -11.13 -4.42
C GLY A 346 7.68 -12.23 -5.48
N LYS A 347 8.51 -12.13 -6.53
CA LYS A 347 8.47 -13.00 -7.71
C LYS A 347 9.82 -13.67 -7.96
N VAL A 348 9.78 -14.85 -8.56
CA VAL A 348 10.98 -15.63 -8.92
C VAL A 348 11.16 -15.80 -10.43
N VAL A 349 10.13 -15.52 -11.23
CA VAL A 349 10.12 -15.70 -12.69
C VAL A 349 10.13 -14.34 -13.38
N LYS A 350 10.99 -14.20 -14.40
CA LYS A 350 11.12 -13.01 -15.23
C LYS A 350 10.14 -12.99 -16.41
N PHE A 351 10.10 -11.85 -17.11
CA PHE A 351 9.42 -11.64 -18.39
C PHE A 351 9.72 -12.73 -19.44
N ASP A 352 10.97 -13.19 -19.49
CA ASP A 352 11.44 -14.22 -20.44
C ASP A 352 11.25 -15.66 -19.91
N GLN A 353 10.49 -15.83 -18.83
CA GLN A 353 10.27 -17.09 -18.11
C GLN A 353 11.51 -17.72 -17.45
N SER A 354 12.66 -17.04 -17.47
CA SER A 354 13.83 -17.46 -16.70
C SER A 354 13.72 -17.09 -15.22
N GLU A 355 14.50 -17.76 -14.36
CA GLU A 355 14.59 -17.40 -12.95
C GLU A 355 15.37 -16.11 -12.72
N ILE A 356 14.95 -15.32 -11.72
CA ILE A 356 15.51 -14.00 -11.38
C ILE A 356 17.02 -14.02 -11.07
N GLY A 357 17.55 -15.09 -10.46
CA GLY A 357 18.98 -15.23 -10.11
C GLY A 357 19.52 -14.19 -9.11
N LEU A 358 18.65 -13.33 -8.58
CA LEU A 358 18.90 -12.31 -7.55
C LEU A 358 17.78 -12.39 -6.49
N PRO A 359 17.97 -11.83 -5.29
CA PRO A 359 16.87 -11.68 -4.35
C PRO A 359 15.68 -10.93 -4.98
N SER A 360 14.46 -11.40 -4.70
CA SER A 360 13.20 -10.75 -5.07
C SER A 360 13.00 -9.42 -4.33
N GLY A 361 11.81 -8.82 -4.41
CA GLY A 361 11.41 -7.73 -3.52
C GLY A 361 11.68 -8.05 -2.04
N PRO A 362 12.06 -7.05 -1.22
CA PRO A 362 12.38 -7.23 0.19
C PRO A 362 11.12 -7.48 1.03
N VAL A 363 11.31 -7.94 2.27
CA VAL A 363 10.24 -7.96 3.28
C VAL A 363 10.02 -6.53 3.78
N ILE A 364 8.81 -6.01 3.57
CA ILE A 364 8.37 -4.70 4.06
C ILE A 364 7.70 -4.89 5.41
N TRP A 365 7.99 -4.00 6.35
CA TRP A 365 7.33 -3.96 7.65
C TRP A 365 7.50 -2.56 8.26
N GLY A 366 6.85 -2.33 9.39
CA GLY A 366 7.00 -1.08 10.12
C GLY A 366 5.87 -0.85 11.10
N GLY A 367 5.71 0.42 11.46
CA GLY A 367 4.73 0.92 12.42
C GLY A 367 4.93 2.43 12.58
N THR A 368 4.12 3.07 13.40
CA THR A 368 4.23 4.52 13.61
C THR A 368 5.39 4.86 14.54
N GLY A 369 6.07 5.97 14.25
CA GLY A 369 6.87 6.68 15.23
C GLY A 369 5.94 7.47 16.16
N SER A 370 6.19 7.56 17.46
CA SER A 370 7.33 7.02 18.22
C SER A 370 7.14 5.59 18.74
N ASN A 371 5.98 4.95 18.54
CA ASN A 371 5.68 3.62 19.09
C ASN A 371 6.74 2.57 18.73
N GLY A 372 7.20 2.55 17.48
CA GLY A 372 8.27 1.66 17.03
C GLY A 372 9.57 1.80 17.84
N GLN A 373 9.88 2.99 18.35
CA GLN A 373 11.06 3.24 19.19
C GLN A 373 11.07 2.40 20.47
N HIS A 374 9.88 2.13 20.99
CA HIS A 374 9.67 1.38 22.23
C HIS A 374 9.32 -0.10 21.98
N ALA A 375 9.38 -0.57 20.74
CA ALA A 375 9.08 -1.95 20.37
C ALA A 375 10.28 -2.65 19.71
N TYR A 376 10.73 -2.17 18.54
CA TYR A 376 11.70 -2.88 17.70
C TYR A 376 12.95 -2.06 17.35
N PHE A 377 13.03 -0.79 17.71
CA PHE A 377 14.22 0.02 17.42
C PHE A 377 15.47 -0.48 18.13
N GLN A 378 15.34 -1.21 19.24
CA GLN A 378 16.46 -1.95 19.82
C GLN A 378 17.14 -2.87 18.79
N HIS A 379 16.35 -3.58 17.98
CA HIS A 379 16.87 -4.40 16.89
C HIS A 379 17.49 -3.52 15.80
N LEU A 380 16.78 -2.45 15.38
CA LEU A 380 17.29 -1.53 14.35
C LEU A 380 18.65 -0.94 14.73
N HIS A 381 18.88 -0.63 16.00
CA HIS A 381 20.11 0.02 16.48
C HIS A 381 21.26 -0.92 16.84
N HIS A 382 20.98 -2.07 17.43
CA HIS A 382 21.99 -2.96 18.03
C HIS A 382 22.11 -4.34 17.38
N SER A 383 21.21 -4.73 16.49
CA SER A 383 21.32 -6.02 15.80
C SER A 383 22.51 -6.06 14.82
N ASN A 384 23.08 -7.24 14.61
CA ASN A 384 24.04 -7.47 13.52
C ASN A 384 23.36 -7.53 12.14
N ILE A 385 22.03 -7.57 12.09
CA ILE A 385 21.24 -7.42 10.87
C ILE A 385 21.04 -5.92 10.60
N ILE A 386 21.34 -5.50 9.38
CA ILE A 386 21.10 -4.12 8.93
C ILE A 386 19.74 -4.07 8.23
N THR A 387 18.88 -3.20 8.73
CA THR A 387 17.58 -2.89 8.13
C THR A 387 17.57 -1.42 7.70
N PRO A 388 17.61 -1.14 6.39
CA PRO A 388 17.32 0.20 5.88
C PRO A 388 15.97 0.71 6.39
N CYS A 389 15.97 1.95 6.88
CA CYS A 389 14.78 2.60 7.43
C CYS A 389 14.33 3.76 6.53
N GLU A 390 13.04 3.87 6.27
CA GLU A 390 12.44 4.99 5.55
C GLU A 390 11.54 5.76 6.52
N PHE A 391 11.95 6.97 6.88
CA PHE A 391 11.18 7.83 7.76
C PHE A 391 10.30 8.78 6.94
N LEU A 392 9.06 8.97 7.35
CA LEU A 392 8.14 9.96 6.80
C LEU A 392 7.69 10.87 7.94
N VAL A 393 7.65 12.18 7.74
CA VAL A 393 7.22 13.11 8.79
C VAL A 393 6.64 14.39 8.20
N GLY A 394 5.53 14.87 8.78
CA GLY A 394 4.99 16.19 8.54
C GLY A 394 5.69 17.24 9.40
N ALA A 395 6.05 18.38 8.83
CA ALA A 395 6.62 19.52 9.57
C ALA A 395 5.59 20.12 10.54
N MET A 396 4.30 19.96 10.26
CA MET A 396 3.17 20.43 11.07
C MET A 396 2.16 19.30 11.29
N GLY A 397 1.57 19.27 12.49
CA GLY A 397 0.40 18.46 12.82
C GLY A 397 -0.90 19.21 12.56
N HIS A 398 -2.03 18.52 12.67
CA HIS A 398 -3.36 19.11 12.49
C HIS A 398 -3.88 19.78 13.77
N GLU A 399 -3.41 19.31 14.91
CA GLU A 399 -3.88 19.64 16.25
C GLU A 399 -3.17 20.89 16.78
N LYS A 400 -3.72 22.07 16.48
CA LYS A 400 -3.15 23.37 16.88
C LYS A 400 -2.84 23.48 18.38
N ASP A 401 -3.68 22.89 19.23
CA ASP A 401 -3.53 22.93 20.69
C ASP A 401 -2.51 21.90 21.23
N LEU A 402 -1.97 21.02 20.37
CA LEU A 402 -1.00 19.99 20.72
C LEU A 402 0.34 20.19 19.99
N GLN A 403 0.69 21.44 19.62
CA GLN A 403 1.94 21.74 18.91
C GLN A 403 3.18 21.16 19.59
N THR A 404 3.26 21.21 20.92
CA THR A 404 4.39 20.61 21.67
C THR A 404 4.52 19.10 21.45
N HIS A 405 3.41 18.38 21.32
CA HIS A 405 3.45 16.94 20.96
C HIS A 405 4.05 16.76 19.57
N HIS A 406 3.64 17.58 18.61
CA HIS A 406 4.15 17.52 17.24
C HIS A 406 5.64 17.87 17.16
N ASP A 407 6.08 18.89 17.88
CA ASP A 407 7.49 19.28 17.93
C ASP A 407 8.37 18.15 18.48
N TYR A 408 7.92 17.47 19.54
CA TYR A 408 8.60 16.27 20.05
C TYR A 408 8.57 15.11 19.07
N LEU A 409 7.47 14.90 18.34
CA LEU A 409 7.37 13.87 17.30
C LEU A 409 8.40 14.10 16.19
N VAL A 410 8.49 15.34 15.68
CA VAL A 410 9.48 15.73 14.67
C VAL A 410 10.90 15.58 15.21
N ALA A 411 11.18 16.07 16.42
CA ALA A 411 12.50 15.94 17.05
C ALA A 411 12.92 14.46 17.18
N ASN A 412 11.99 13.59 17.57
CA ASN A 412 12.21 12.15 17.67
C ASN A 412 12.52 11.52 16.31
N CYS A 413 11.79 11.86 15.25
CA CYS A 413 12.07 11.38 13.89
C CYS A 413 13.50 11.73 13.45
N LEU A 414 13.87 13.00 13.59
CA LEU A 414 15.18 13.51 13.18
C LEU A 414 16.31 12.91 14.04
N ALA A 415 16.10 12.79 15.36
CA ALA A 415 17.07 12.20 16.27
C ALA A 415 17.32 10.72 15.96
N GLN A 416 16.30 9.95 15.58
CA GLN A 416 16.46 8.54 15.21
C GLN A 416 17.22 8.36 13.88
N SER A 417 16.91 9.20 12.89
CA SER A 417 17.65 9.28 11.62
C SER A 417 19.13 9.61 11.85
N GLU A 418 19.42 10.55 12.75
CA GLU A 418 20.79 10.90 13.14
C GLU A 418 21.50 9.78 13.93
N ALA A 419 20.81 9.17 14.91
CA ALA A 419 21.36 8.12 15.75
C ALA A 419 21.74 6.85 14.96
N LEU A 420 20.93 6.46 13.98
CA LEU A 420 21.23 5.34 13.08
C LEU A 420 22.51 5.58 12.27
N MET A 421 22.74 6.82 11.84
CA MET A 421 23.94 7.19 11.09
C MET A 421 25.19 7.21 11.98
N TYR A 422 25.15 7.93 13.10
CA TYR A 422 26.33 8.17 13.93
C TYR A 422 26.64 7.05 14.92
N GLY A 423 25.62 6.49 15.58
CA GLY A 423 25.79 5.66 16.76
C GLY A 423 26.41 6.44 17.93
N THR A 424 27.05 5.73 18.87
CA THR A 424 27.74 6.34 20.02
C THR A 424 29.23 6.59 19.76
N LEU A 425 29.79 6.05 18.68
CA LEU A 425 31.22 6.06 18.38
C LEU A 425 31.74 7.42 17.90
N SER A 426 30.89 8.27 17.29
CA SER A 426 31.30 9.58 16.78
C SER A 426 31.44 10.67 17.86
N LYS A 427 30.88 10.48 19.06
CA LYS A 427 30.84 11.50 20.13
C LYS A 427 31.90 11.29 21.23
N GLY A 428 33.02 10.61 20.95
CA GLY A 428 34.13 10.46 21.90
C GLY A 428 33.86 9.55 23.11
N ASN A 429 32.75 8.82 23.12
CA ASN A 429 32.33 7.94 24.22
C ASN A 429 33.00 6.55 24.16
N GLN A 430 34.33 6.50 24.09
CA GLN A 430 35.13 5.26 23.98
C GLN A 430 35.27 4.49 25.31
N ASN A 431 34.71 5.01 26.42
CA ASN A 431 34.77 4.39 27.75
C ASN A 431 33.45 3.74 28.18
N LEU A 432 32.50 3.52 27.27
CA LEU A 432 31.24 2.86 27.60
C LEU A 432 31.41 1.33 27.70
N PRO A 433 30.62 0.65 28.54
CA PRO A 433 30.49 -0.80 28.46
C PRO A 433 30.02 -1.25 27.06
N LYS A 434 30.48 -2.42 26.59
CA LYS A 434 30.22 -2.89 25.22
C LYS A 434 28.74 -2.91 24.82
N TYR A 435 27.87 -3.23 25.76
CA TYR A 435 26.42 -3.28 25.54
C TYR A 435 25.76 -1.90 25.39
N ARG A 436 26.50 -0.80 25.59
CA ARG A 436 26.08 0.58 25.31
C ARG A 436 26.72 1.14 24.04
N TYR A 437 27.42 0.32 23.25
CA TYR A 437 28.00 0.73 21.97
C TYR A 437 27.02 0.55 20.82
N PHE A 438 26.61 1.67 20.26
CA PHE A 438 25.83 1.74 19.03
C PHE A 438 26.81 1.97 17.88
N ASN A 439 26.93 0.99 16.98
CA ASN A 439 27.89 1.04 15.87
C ASN A 439 27.58 2.16 14.85
N GLY A 440 26.34 2.66 14.83
CA GLY A 440 25.85 3.57 13.79
C GLY A 440 26.02 2.94 12.41
N ASN A 441 26.27 3.76 11.39
CA ASN A 441 26.46 3.34 10.00
C ASN A 441 25.28 2.53 9.43
N ARG A 442 24.06 2.83 9.89
CA ARG A 442 22.83 2.18 9.46
C ARG A 442 22.09 3.12 8.51
N PRO A 443 21.74 2.67 7.29
CA PRO A 443 21.19 3.57 6.28
C PRO A 443 19.75 3.94 6.60
N SER A 444 19.42 5.21 6.39
CA SER A 444 18.05 5.69 6.41
C SER A 444 17.78 6.72 5.33
N THR A 445 16.52 6.85 4.93
CA THR A 445 16.00 7.98 4.16
C THR A 445 14.99 8.75 5.02
N THR A 446 14.78 10.02 4.68
CA THR A 446 13.78 10.86 5.36
C THR A 446 12.99 11.64 4.32
N LEU A 447 11.68 11.44 4.30
CA LEU A 447 10.74 12.17 3.46
C LEU A 447 9.96 13.14 4.36
N LEU A 448 10.25 14.43 4.19
CA LEU A 448 9.61 15.53 4.91
C LEU A 448 8.59 16.19 3.99
N TYR A 449 7.42 16.53 4.55
CA TYR A 449 6.40 17.33 3.87
C TYR A 449 5.81 18.32 4.86
N LYS A 450 5.06 19.33 4.38
CA LYS A 450 4.53 20.38 5.28
C LYS A 450 3.54 19.85 6.31
N ILE A 451 2.49 19.17 5.84
CA ILE A 451 1.41 18.60 6.63
C ILE A 451 0.75 17.50 5.80
N LEU A 452 0.21 16.44 6.42
CA LEU A 452 -0.47 15.39 5.67
C LEU A 452 -1.83 15.89 5.16
N THR A 453 -1.91 16.19 3.87
CA THR A 453 -3.14 16.54 3.15
C THR A 453 -3.60 15.39 2.24
N PRO A 454 -4.83 15.41 1.71
CA PRO A 454 -5.25 14.45 0.68
C PRO A 454 -4.27 14.45 -0.50
N HIS A 455 -3.85 15.63 -0.98
CA HIS A 455 -2.84 15.76 -2.04
C HIS A 455 -1.51 15.10 -1.67
N VAL A 456 -0.97 15.38 -0.47
CA VAL A 456 0.29 14.76 -0.03
C VAL A 456 0.16 13.25 0.07
N LEU A 457 -0.92 12.73 0.66
CA LEU A 457 -1.14 11.28 0.72
C LEU A 457 -1.21 10.66 -0.68
N GLY A 458 -1.87 11.33 -1.63
CA GLY A 458 -1.92 10.91 -3.03
C GLY A 458 -0.51 10.83 -3.66
N GLN A 459 0.33 11.84 -3.44
CA GLN A 459 1.72 11.82 -3.90
C GLN A 459 2.50 10.65 -3.27
N LEU A 460 2.32 10.40 -1.97
CA LEU A 460 3.02 9.33 -1.25
C LEU A 460 2.65 7.94 -1.78
N ILE A 461 1.36 7.67 -2.01
CA ILE A 461 0.94 6.37 -2.57
C ILE A 461 1.52 6.20 -3.98
N ALA A 462 1.32 7.17 -4.87
CA ALA A 462 1.83 7.10 -6.25
C ALA A 462 3.37 7.00 -6.30
N LEU A 463 4.08 7.62 -5.36
CA LEU A 463 5.53 7.48 -5.21
C LEU A 463 5.91 6.01 -5.00
N TYR A 464 5.28 5.33 -4.05
CA TYR A 464 5.57 3.92 -3.77
C TYR A 464 5.09 2.99 -4.89
N GLU A 465 3.98 3.30 -5.58
CA GLU A 465 3.55 2.56 -6.78
C GLU A 465 4.63 2.60 -7.88
N HIS A 466 5.15 3.79 -8.18
CA HIS A 466 6.20 3.96 -9.20
C HIS A 466 7.53 3.36 -8.76
N ARG A 467 7.83 3.41 -7.46
CA ARG A 467 8.99 2.70 -6.90
C ARG A 467 8.92 1.21 -7.21
N VAL A 468 7.78 0.58 -6.87
CA VAL A 468 7.54 -0.85 -7.11
C VAL A 468 7.68 -1.19 -8.59
N PHE A 469 7.13 -0.34 -9.47
CA PHE A 469 7.28 -0.48 -10.92
C PHE A 469 8.76 -0.44 -11.36
N VAL A 470 9.54 0.56 -10.93
CA VAL A 470 10.95 0.69 -11.32
C VAL A 470 11.77 -0.52 -10.84
N GLU A 471 11.57 -0.96 -9.60
CA GLU A 471 12.22 -2.16 -9.08
C GLU A 471 11.85 -3.40 -9.91
N GLY A 472 10.57 -3.58 -10.23
CA GLY A 472 10.08 -4.69 -11.05
C GLY A 472 10.72 -4.74 -12.45
N VAL A 473 10.80 -3.60 -13.13
CA VAL A 473 11.43 -3.51 -14.46
C VAL A 473 12.94 -3.82 -14.39
N ILE A 474 13.65 -3.31 -13.37
CA ILE A 474 15.09 -3.59 -13.20
C ILE A 474 15.35 -5.09 -12.99
N LEU A 475 14.50 -5.74 -12.18
CA LEU A 475 14.56 -7.17 -11.89
C LEU A 475 14.05 -8.03 -13.05
N GLY A 476 13.28 -7.44 -13.96
CA GLY A 476 12.71 -8.13 -15.10
C GLY A 476 11.50 -8.99 -14.76
N ILE A 477 10.72 -8.64 -13.72
CA ILE A 477 9.59 -9.45 -13.20
C ILE A 477 8.24 -8.78 -13.46
N ASN A 478 7.15 -9.58 -13.42
CA ASN A 478 5.79 -9.02 -13.46
C ASN A 478 5.37 -8.42 -12.10
N SER A 479 5.30 -7.11 -11.99
CA SER A 479 4.80 -6.45 -10.77
C SER A 479 3.27 -6.48 -10.64
N PHE A 480 2.53 -6.98 -11.63
CA PHE A 480 1.08 -6.75 -11.76
C PHE A 480 0.21 -8.01 -11.71
N ASP A 481 0.80 -9.20 -11.68
CA ASP A 481 0.11 -10.46 -11.40
C ASP A 481 0.30 -10.92 -9.94
N GLN A 482 -0.33 -12.03 -9.55
CA GLN A 482 -0.25 -12.60 -8.18
C GLN A 482 -0.54 -14.10 -8.11
N TRP A 483 0.03 -14.92 -9.00
CA TRP A 483 -0.24 -16.37 -9.06
C TRP A 483 0.02 -17.14 -7.75
N GLY A 484 0.89 -16.62 -6.88
CA GLY A 484 1.27 -17.27 -5.62
C GLY A 484 0.11 -17.49 -4.62
N VAL A 485 -1.00 -16.75 -4.74
CA VAL A 485 -2.14 -16.87 -3.82
C VAL A 485 -3.11 -18.00 -4.18
N GLU A 486 -3.08 -18.50 -5.42
CA GLU A 486 -4.10 -19.41 -5.94
C GLU A 486 -3.97 -20.83 -5.36
N LEU A 487 -2.75 -21.27 -5.05
CA LEU A 487 -2.50 -22.59 -4.46
C LEU A 487 -3.19 -22.75 -3.10
N GLY A 488 -3.05 -21.74 -2.24
CA GLY A 488 -3.66 -21.74 -0.90
C GLY A 488 -5.19 -21.74 -0.97
N LYS A 489 -5.78 -20.87 -1.80
CA LYS A 489 -7.23 -20.81 -2.02
C LYS A 489 -7.79 -22.15 -2.50
N GLY A 490 -7.15 -22.76 -3.50
CA GLY A 490 -7.58 -24.05 -4.04
C GLY A 490 -7.49 -25.19 -3.02
N LEU A 491 -6.47 -25.17 -2.14
CA LEU A 491 -6.34 -26.17 -1.09
C LEU A 491 -7.36 -25.98 0.03
N ALA A 492 -7.64 -24.74 0.46
CA ALA A 492 -8.64 -24.45 1.48
C ALA A 492 -10.04 -24.95 1.08
N GLN A 493 -10.44 -24.76 -0.17
CA GLN A 493 -11.71 -25.26 -0.71
C GLN A 493 -11.81 -26.79 -0.67
N LYS A 494 -10.70 -27.51 -0.84
CA LYS A 494 -10.66 -28.97 -0.72
C LYS A 494 -10.73 -29.44 0.73
N ILE A 495 -10.06 -28.72 1.64
CA ILE A 495 -10.04 -29.03 3.07
C ILE A 495 -11.40 -28.78 3.73
N TYR A 496 -12.11 -27.72 3.32
CA TYR A 496 -13.32 -27.26 3.99
C TYR A 496 -14.38 -28.34 4.24
N PRO A 497 -14.77 -29.19 3.28
CA PRO A 497 -15.80 -30.18 3.57
C PRO A 497 -15.28 -31.32 4.46
N SER A 498 -13.96 -31.57 4.55
CA SER A 498 -13.39 -32.48 5.57
C SER A 498 -13.32 -31.86 6.97
N ILE A 499 -13.32 -30.53 7.08
CA ILE A 499 -13.50 -29.81 8.35
C ILE A 499 -14.98 -29.82 8.78
N ASN A 500 -15.92 -29.83 7.83
CA ASN A 500 -17.35 -29.76 8.13
C ASN A 500 -18.00 -31.14 8.35
N ASP A 501 -17.44 -32.21 7.79
CA ASP A 501 -17.95 -33.57 7.94
C ASP A 501 -16.86 -34.50 8.48
N LYS A 502 -17.02 -34.94 9.74
CA LYS A 502 -16.09 -35.86 10.41
C LYS A 502 -15.96 -37.22 9.72
N ASN A 503 -16.97 -37.62 8.95
CA ASN A 503 -16.98 -38.91 8.26
C ASN A 503 -16.28 -38.84 6.89
N ARG A 504 -15.95 -37.63 6.43
CA ARG A 504 -15.34 -37.39 5.12
C ARG A 504 -13.83 -37.59 5.19
N GLN A 505 -13.38 -38.76 4.77
CA GLN A 505 -11.96 -39.06 4.59
C GLN A 505 -11.51 -38.71 3.17
N GLU A 506 -10.72 -37.65 3.02
CA GLU A 506 -10.04 -37.35 1.75
C GLU A 506 -8.64 -37.98 1.73
N SER A 507 -8.30 -38.61 0.61
CA SER A 507 -6.97 -39.15 0.34
C SER A 507 -6.06 -38.09 -0.30
N GLY A 508 -4.75 -38.22 -0.12
CA GLY A 508 -3.76 -37.30 -0.70
C GLY A 508 -3.35 -36.12 0.20
N PHE A 509 -3.94 -35.98 1.38
CA PHE A 509 -3.43 -35.07 2.41
C PHE A 509 -2.17 -35.62 3.08
N SER A 510 -1.30 -34.71 3.51
CA SER A 510 -0.16 -35.07 4.34
C SER A 510 -0.63 -35.63 5.68
N LYS A 511 0.19 -36.48 6.32
CA LYS A 511 -0.10 -37.01 7.65
C LYS A 511 -0.36 -35.89 8.68
N SER A 512 0.40 -34.80 8.59
CA SER A 512 0.23 -33.63 9.46
C SER A 512 -1.14 -32.98 9.28
N LEU A 513 -1.59 -32.76 8.04
CA LEU A 513 -2.89 -32.14 7.78
C LEU A 513 -4.04 -33.05 8.24
N GLY A 514 -3.95 -34.35 7.97
CA GLY A 514 -4.93 -35.33 8.44
C GLY A 514 -5.07 -35.34 9.97
N GLU A 515 -3.94 -35.32 10.69
CA GLU A 515 -3.94 -35.26 12.16
C GLU A 515 -4.55 -33.95 12.68
N LEU A 516 -4.25 -32.80 12.07
CA LEU A 516 -4.84 -31.52 12.46
C LEU A 516 -6.35 -31.46 12.24
N ILE A 517 -6.84 -32.04 11.13
CA ILE A 517 -8.29 -32.17 10.88
C ILE A 517 -8.92 -33.06 11.96
N SER A 518 -8.29 -34.20 12.26
CA SER A 518 -8.75 -35.12 13.31
C SER A 518 -8.84 -34.43 14.67
N LYS A 519 -7.78 -33.71 15.07
CA LYS A 519 -7.75 -32.92 16.31
C LYS A 519 -8.78 -31.80 16.35
N THR A 520 -9.05 -31.16 15.21
CA THR A 520 -10.12 -30.16 15.12
C THR A 520 -11.49 -30.77 15.42
N HIS A 521 -11.76 -31.99 14.92
CA HIS A 521 -13.02 -32.70 15.21
C HIS A 521 -13.12 -33.15 16.67
N GLU A 522 -12.00 -33.58 17.27
CA GLU A 522 -11.93 -33.93 18.70
C GLU A 522 -12.30 -32.73 19.59
N PHE A 523 -11.69 -31.56 19.34
CA PHE A 523 -11.95 -30.33 20.11
C PHE A 523 -13.34 -29.73 19.92
N ARG A 524 -14.08 -30.11 18.86
CA ARG A 524 -15.47 -29.67 18.65
C ARG A 524 -16.50 -30.56 19.36
N GLN A 525 -16.10 -31.74 19.83
CA GLN A 525 -16.98 -32.68 20.54
C GLN A 525 -16.95 -32.51 22.06
N THR A 526 -15.92 -31.83 22.57
CA THR A 526 -15.80 -31.35 23.95
C THR A 526 -16.52 -30.02 24.12
#